data_AF-A0A2A3M3H6-F1
#
_entry.id   AF-A0A2A3M3H6-F1
#
_cell.length_a   1.000
_cell.length_b   1.000
_cell.length_c   1.000
_cell.angle_alpha   90.00
_cell.angle_beta   90.00
_cell.angle_gamma   90.00
#
_symmetry.space_group_name_H-M   'P 1'
#
loop_
_entity.id
_entity.type
_entity.pdbx_description
1 polymer ?
#
loop_
_entity_poly.entity_id
_entity_poly.type
_entity_poly.pdbx_seq_one_letter_code
_entity_poly.pdbx_strand_id
1 'polypeptide(L)'
;FSLEGGIPIGLGGGWVIEPQAQLINQQFFPGSRAQEETLQAFDSQPSWSGRVGARLSGRYEVRGMPIEPYVRTNVWYDFSNADEVKLDQVDKISSSRYSTTVELGLGLVARVTPTVALFVSADYSSDVDDNDLNGLIGSLGVRMRW
;
A
#
# COMPACT_ATOMS: atom_id res chain seq x y z
N PHE A 1 13.27 -0.22 -7.91
CA PHE A 1 12.74 1.02 -8.53
C PHE A 1 11.26 1.12 -8.23
N SER A 2 10.70 2.33 -8.08
CA SER A 2 9.25 2.54 -8.04
C SER A 2 8.84 3.69 -8.96
N LEU A 3 7.68 3.54 -9.58
CA LEU A 3 6.99 4.56 -10.37
C LEU A 3 5.62 4.77 -9.76
N GLU A 4 5.24 6.01 -9.48
CA GLU A 4 3.93 6.37 -8.95
C GLU A 4 3.34 7.53 -9.77
N GLY A 5 2.03 7.50 -9.99
CA GLY A 5 1.29 8.58 -10.62
C GLY A 5 -0.12 8.71 -10.06
N GLY A 6 -0.62 9.94 -10.01
CA GLY A 6 -1.99 10.24 -9.61
C GLY A 6 -2.52 11.51 -10.29
N ILE A 7 -3.84 11.60 -10.45
CA ILE A 7 -4.50 12.72 -11.14
C ILE A 7 -5.63 13.26 -10.26
N PRO A 8 -5.54 14.49 -9.71
CA PRO A 8 -6.61 15.05 -8.90
C PRO A 8 -7.78 15.52 -9.77
N ILE A 9 -8.99 15.09 -9.43
CA ILE A 9 -10.25 15.41 -10.12
C ILE A 9 -11.18 16.08 -9.10
N GLY A 10 -11.51 17.34 -9.35
CA GLY A 10 -12.47 18.08 -8.52
C GLY A 10 -13.90 17.57 -8.74
N LEU A 11 -14.57 17.19 -7.65
CA LEU A 11 -15.97 16.72 -7.67
C LEU A 11 -16.98 17.85 -7.36
N GLY A 12 -16.49 19.03 -6.97
CA GLY A 12 -17.31 20.14 -6.49
C GLY A 12 -17.50 20.12 -4.97
N GLY A 13 -17.99 21.23 -4.41
CA GLY A 13 -18.25 21.34 -2.96
C GLY A 13 -17.00 21.17 -2.07
N GLY A 14 -15.80 21.43 -2.60
CA GLY A 14 -14.54 21.24 -1.88
C GLY A 14 -14.00 19.80 -1.86
N TRP A 15 -14.65 18.87 -2.57
CA TRP A 15 -14.19 17.49 -2.72
C TRP A 15 -13.28 17.30 -3.93
N VAL A 16 -12.23 16.50 -3.75
CA VAL A 16 -11.30 16.08 -4.79
C VAL A 16 -11.07 14.58 -4.64
N ILE A 17 -11.25 13.83 -5.73
CA ILE A 17 -10.83 12.44 -5.83
C ILE A 17 -9.53 12.36 -6.64
N GLU A 18 -8.56 11.61 -6.15
CA GLU A 18 -7.27 11.40 -6.79
C GLU A 18 -7.05 9.90 -6.95
N PRO A 19 -7.37 9.30 -8.11
CA PRO A 19 -6.86 7.98 -8.47
C PRO A 19 -5.33 7.98 -8.47
N GLN A 20 -4.76 6.91 -7.96
CA GLN A 20 -3.32 6.71 -7.81
C GLN A 20 -2.94 5.29 -8.26
N ALA A 21 -1.82 5.17 -8.96
CA ALA A 21 -1.26 3.89 -9.34
C ALA A 21 0.25 3.92 -9.10
N GLN A 22 0.78 2.82 -8.58
CA GLN A 22 2.19 2.67 -8.29
C GLN A 22 2.67 1.28 -8.70
N LEU A 23 3.85 1.21 -9.31
CA LEU A 23 4.52 -0.02 -9.66
C LEU A 23 5.89 -0.03 -8.99
N ILE A 24 6.18 -1.09 -8.25
CA ILE A 24 7.40 -1.28 -7.49
C ILE A 24 8.09 -2.53 -8.02
N ASN A 25 9.34 -2.41 -8.44
CA ASN A 25 10.21 -3.53 -8.78
C ASN A 25 11.30 -3.63 -7.71
N GLN A 26 11.24 -4.69 -6.90
CA GLN A 26 12.22 -5.00 -5.88
C GLN A 26 13.10 -6.15 -6.36
N GLN A 27 14.41 -5.91 -6.38
CA GLN A 27 15.40 -6.96 -6.61
C GLN A 27 16.07 -7.26 -5.28
N PHE A 28 15.86 -8.48 -4.79
CA PHE A 28 16.59 -8.99 -3.64
C PHE A 28 17.88 -9.65 -4.13
N PHE A 29 19.02 -9.03 -3.83
CA PHE A 29 20.32 -9.68 -3.97
C PHE A 29 20.70 -10.26 -2.61
N PRO A 30 20.60 -11.59 -2.39
CA PRO A 30 21.14 -12.18 -1.18
C PRO A 30 22.65 -11.91 -1.13
N GLY A 31 23.09 -11.17 -0.11
CA GLY A 31 24.50 -10.86 0.08
C GLY A 31 25.31 -12.14 0.23
N SER A 32 26.33 -12.28 -0.62
CA SER A 32 27.29 -13.38 -0.58
C SER A 32 27.99 -13.45 0.78
N ARG A 33 27.78 -14.53 1.54
CA ARG A 33 28.77 -15.08 2.46
C ARG A 33 28.50 -16.55 2.72
N ALA A 34 29.30 -17.37 2.02
CA ALA A 34 29.80 -18.68 2.40
C ALA A 34 29.00 -19.46 3.45
N GLN A 35 28.27 -20.48 2.98
CA GLN A 35 28.55 -21.85 3.40
C GLN A 35 27.98 -22.80 2.34
N GLU A 36 28.88 -23.61 1.85
CA GLU A 36 28.69 -24.66 0.87
C GLU A 36 27.71 -25.70 1.42
N GLU A 37 27.02 -26.35 0.47
CA GLU A 37 26.23 -27.58 0.66
C GLU A 37 24.78 -27.37 1.17
N THR A 38 23.85 -27.35 0.20
CA THR A 38 22.37 -27.42 0.32
C THR A 38 21.59 -26.10 0.22
N LEU A 39 21.87 -25.28 -0.80
CA LEU A 39 20.96 -24.21 -1.23
C LEU A 39 20.69 -24.33 -2.74
N GLN A 40 19.88 -25.33 -3.11
CA GLN A 40 19.21 -25.29 -4.41
C GLN A 40 18.03 -24.31 -4.33
N ALA A 41 17.95 -23.42 -5.33
CA ALA A 41 16.76 -22.69 -5.75
C ALA A 41 16.24 -21.52 -4.89
N PHE A 42 17.12 -20.62 -4.42
CA PHE A 42 16.70 -19.21 -4.32
C PHE A 42 17.20 -18.48 -5.57
N ASP A 43 16.46 -18.68 -6.66
CA ASP A 43 16.61 -17.85 -7.84
C ASP A 43 16.34 -16.40 -7.40
N SER A 44 17.25 -15.49 -7.73
CA SER A 44 17.13 -14.07 -7.44
C SER A 44 16.05 -13.48 -8.34
N GLN A 45 14.80 -13.85 -8.08
CA GLN A 45 13.66 -13.48 -8.92
C GLN A 45 13.23 -12.06 -8.56
N PRO A 46 13.18 -11.12 -9.53
CA PRO A 46 12.65 -9.79 -9.30
C PRO A 46 11.18 -9.89 -8.90
N SER A 47 10.83 -9.39 -7.71
CA SER A 47 9.44 -9.28 -7.30
C SER A 47 8.87 -7.95 -7.79
N TRP A 48 7.74 -8.03 -8.49
CA TRP A 48 7.01 -6.87 -8.96
C TRP A 48 5.73 -6.75 -8.14
N SER A 49 5.54 -5.60 -7.50
CA SER A 49 4.32 -5.29 -6.75
C SER A 49 3.66 -4.08 -7.38
N GLY A 50 2.37 -4.19 -7.68
CA GLY A 50 1.53 -3.08 -8.11
C GLY A 50 0.62 -2.62 -6.98
N ARG A 51 0.35 -1.31 -6.94
CA ARG A 51 -0.73 -0.72 -6.14
C ARG A 51 -1.62 0.08 -7.06
N VAL A 52 -2.93 -0.12 -6.93
CA VAL A 52 -3.92 0.77 -7.53
C VAL A 52 -4.85 1.24 -6.42
N GLY A 53 -5.11 2.54 -6.36
CA GLY A 53 -5.91 3.12 -5.31
C GLY A 53 -6.55 4.43 -5.70
N ALA A 54 -7.33 4.98 -4.78
CA ALA A 54 -7.90 6.30 -4.90
C ALA A 54 -7.98 6.98 -3.54
N ARG A 55 -7.69 8.28 -3.51
CA ARG A 55 -7.86 9.15 -2.34
C ARG A 55 -8.98 10.14 -2.60
N LEU A 56 -10.02 10.11 -1.79
CA LEU A 56 -11.04 11.14 -1.73
C LEU A 56 -10.72 12.09 -0.57
N SER A 57 -10.60 13.38 -0.83
CA SER A 57 -10.37 14.40 0.21
C SER A 57 -11.40 15.51 0.10
N GLY A 58 -11.82 16.06 1.24
CA GLY A 58 -12.68 17.22 1.32
C GLY A 58 -11.97 18.34 2.07
N ARG A 59 -12.21 19.60 1.69
CA ARG A 59 -11.65 20.76 2.41
C ARG A 59 -12.77 21.57 3.04
N TYR A 60 -12.66 21.80 4.35
CA TYR A 60 -13.64 22.55 5.13
C TYR A 60 -12.97 23.50 6.10
N GLU A 61 -13.74 24.48 6.56
CA GLU A 61 -13.34 25.36 7.66
C GLU A 61 -14.31 25.17 8.82
N VAL A 62 -13.79 24.77 9.98
CA VAL A 62 -14.58 24.58 11.20
C VAL A 62 -14.12 25.59 12.23
N ARG A 63 -14.97 26.58 12.55
CA ARG A 63 -14.65 27.65 13.51
C ARG A 63 -13.34 28.39 13.20
N GLY A 64 -13.09 28.67 11.91
CA GLY A 64 -11.85 29.31 11.45
C GLY A 64 -10.64 28.38 11.32
N MET A 65 -10.80 27.08 11.63
CA MET A 65 -9.74 26.08 11.51
C MET A 65 -9.91 25.28 10.21
N PRO A 66 -8.94 25.32 9.26
CA PRO A 66 -8.97 24.49 8.08
C PRO A 66 -8.80 23.01 8.44
N ILE A 67 -9.75 22.18 7.99
CA ILE A 67 -9.72 20.73 8.15
C ILE A 67 -9.83 20.05 6.78
N GLU A 68 -9.11 18.94 6.63
CA GLU A 68 -9.11 18.12 5.43
C GLU A 68 -9.35 16.65 5.80
N PRO A 69 -10.62 16.20 5.90
CA PRO A 69 -10.93 14.78 5.95
C PRO A 69 -10.56 14.11 4.63
N TYR A 70 -10.09 12.88 4.71
CA TYR A 70 -9.82 12.07 3.54
C TYR A 70 -10.09 10.58 3.80
N VAL A 71 -10.42 9.88 2.73
CA VAL A 71 -10.55 8.42 2.67
C VAL A 71 -9.63 7.93 1.57
N ARG A 72 -8.95 6.82 1.79
CA ARG A 72 -8.07 6.16 0.82
C ARG A 72 -8.49 4.72 0.66
N THR A 73 -8.41 4.24 -0.56
CA THR A 73 -8.56 2.83 -0.88
C THR A 73 -7.34 2.42 -1.67
N ASN A 74 -6.69 1.32 -1.29
CA ASN A 74 -5.61 0.74 -2.05
C ASN A 74 -5.89 -0.75 -2.26
N VAL A 75 -5.50 -1.24 -3.43
CA VAL A 75 -5.43 -2.65 -3.75
C VAL A 75 -4.01 -2.93 -4.16
N TRP A 76 -3.36 -3.81 -3.42
CA TRP A 76 -2.03 -4.32 -3.74
C TRP A 76 -2.15 -5.62 -4.51
N TYR A 77 -1.29 -5.77 -5.51
CA TYR A 77 -1.19 -6.97 -6.31
C TYR A 77 0.27 -7.33 -6.50
N ASP A 78 0.67 -8.50 -6.01
CA ASP A 78 2.02 -9.02 -6.19
C ASP A 78 2.08 -9.90 -7.45
N PHE A 79 2.80 -9.40 -8.46
CA PHE A 79 3.17 -10.14 -9.64
C PHE A 79 4.40 -11.00 -9.31
N SER A 80 4.19 -12.07 -8.56
CA SER A 80 5.18 -13.14 -8.49
C SER A 80 5.00 -14.04 -9.71
N ASN A 81 6.03 -14.13 -10.57
CA ASN A 81 6.09 -15.22 -11.54
C ASN A 81 6.32 -16.49 -10.75
N ALA A 82 5.26 -17.25 -10.51
CA ALA A 82 5.38 -18.64 -10.15
C ALA A 82 6.02 -19.36 -11.34
N ASP A 83 7.33 -19.56 -11.29
CA ASP A 83 7.88 -20.72 -11.98
C ASP A 83 7.20 -21.93 -11.33
N GLU A 84 6.38 -22.63 -12.11
CA GLU A 84 5.90 -23.96 -11.77
C GLU A 84 7.13 -24.81 -11.45
N VAL A 85 7.46 -24.93 -10.17
CA VAL A 85 8.38 -25.96 -9.72
C VAL A 85 7.61 -27.27 -9.89
N LYS A 86 7.72 -27.87 -11.09
CA LYS A 86 7.33 -29.24 -11.34
C LYS A 86 8.29 -30.14 -10.56
N LEU A 87 8.04 -30.26 -9.26
CA LEU A 87 8.48 -31.40 -8.49
C LEU A 87 7.59 -32.57 -8.91
N ASP A 88 8.27 -33.56 -9.46
CA ASP A 88 7.76 -34.82 -9.96
C ASP A 88 6.64 -35.41 -9.07
N GLN A 89 5.52 -35.72 -9.72
CA GLN A 89 4.44 -36.64 -9.29
C GLN A 89 4.08 -36.73 -7.79
N VAL A 90 3.53 -35.69 -7.15
CA VAL A 90 2.42 -35.88 -6.19
C VAL A 90 1.64 -34.58 -6.04
N ASP A 91 0.32 -34.67 -6.22
CA ASP A 91 -0.71 -33.67 -5.92
C ASP A 91 -0.46 -32.21 -6.32
N LYS A 92 -1.22 -31.78 -7.34
CA LYS A 92 -1.43 -30.39 -7.71
C LYS A 92 -2.04 -29.61 -6.54
N ILE A 93 -1.22 -29.15 -5.61
CA ILE A 93 -1.56 -27.98 -4.82
C ILE A 93 -1.37 -26.80 -5.76
N SER A 94 -2.43 -26.44 -6.48
CA SER A 94 -2.53 -25.16 -7.18
C SER A 94 -2.57 -24.07 -6.11
N SER A 95 -1.42 -23.77 -5.50
CA SER A 95 -1.24 -22.60 -4.65
C SER A 95 -0.83 -21.46 -5.56
N SER A 96 -1.77 -21.03 -6.38
CA SER A 96 -1.68 -19.74 -7.05
C SER A 96 -1.80 -18.67 -5.97
N ARG A 97 -0.71 -18.39 -5.24
CA ARG A 97 -0.66 -17.36 -4.19
C ARG A 97 -0.66 -15.99 -4.84
N TYR A 98 -1.82 -15.59 -5.32
CA TYR A 98 -2.12 -14.22 -5.70
C TYR A 98 -2.58 -13.51 -4.43
N SER A 99 -1.65 -13.00 -3.62
CA SER A 99 -2.03 -12.22 -2.43
C SER A 99 -2.54 -10.86 -2.90
N THR A 100 -3.86 -10.72 -3.00
CA THR A 100 -4.50 -9.41 -3.20
C THR A 100 -4.83 -8.87 -1.82
N THR A 101 -4.15 -7.79 -1.42
CA THR A 101 -4.42 -7.12 -0.14
C THR A 101 -5.20 -5.85 -0.41
N VAL A 102 -6.33 -5.69 0.27
CA VAL A 102 -7.15 -4.48 0.20
C VAL A 102 -6.90 -3.65 1.46
N GLU A 103 -6.63 -2.36 1.25
CA GLU A 103 -6.50 -1.39 2.33
C GLU A 103 -7.57 -0.31 2.22
N LEU A 104 -8.18 0.01 3.35
CA LEU A 104 -9.09 1.13 3.52
C LEU A 104 -8.54 2.04 4.62
N GLY A 105 -8.15 3.25 4.21
CA GLY A 105 -7.66 4.29 5.12
C GLY A 105 -8.68 5.41 5.28
N LEU A 106 -8.77 5.97 6.48
CA LEU A 106 -9.48 7.21 6.75
C LEU A 106 -8.58 8.12 7.56
N GLY A 107 -8.64 9.42 7.32
CA GLY A 107 -7.83 10.36 8.07
C GLY A 107 -8.37 11.78 8.04
N LEU A 108 -7.79 12.59 8.91
CA LEU A 108 -8.14 13.98 9.08
C LEU A 108 -6.86 14.78 9.29
N VAL A 109 -6.71 15.86 8.53
CA VAL A 109 -5.66 16.85 8.74
C VAL A 109 -6.30 18.13 9.26
N ALA A 110 -5.85 18.63 10.40
CA ALA A 110 -6.32 19.89 10.96
C ALA A 110 -5.15 20.88 11.03
N ARG A 111 -5.31 22.06 10.42
CA ARG A 111 -4.33 23.13 10.52
C ARG A 111 -4.64 24.00 11.73
N VAL A 112 -4.01 23.69 12.85
CA VAL A 112 -4.23 24.38 14.13
C VAL A 112 -3.68 25.82 14.08
N THR A 113 -2.53 26.00 13.43
CA THR A 113 -1.93 27.32 13.21
C THR A 113 -1.38 27.40 11.78
N PRO A 114 -1.03 28.59 11.25
CA PRO A 114 -0.43 28.70 9.92
C PRO A 114 0.83 27.84 9.73
N THR A 115 1.55 27.55 10.83
CA THR A 115 2.79 26.78 10.87
C THR A 115 2.63 25.34 11.37
N VAL A 116 1.55 25.01 12.08
CA VAL A 116 1.33 23.69 12.70
C VAL A 116 0.08 23.01 12.15
N ALA A 117 0.25 21.79 11.66
CA ALA A 117 -0.84 20.89 11.28
C ALA A 117 -0.77 19.59 12.08
N LEU A 118 -1.92 19.13 12.57
CA LEU A 118 -2.10 17.82 13.16
C LEU A 118 -2.67 16.88 12.11
N PHE A 119 -2.24 15.62 12.14
CA PHE A 119 -2.83 14.57 11.32
C PHE A 119 -3.17 13.36 12.19
N VAL A 120 -4.30 12.75 11.88
CA VAL A 120 -4.72 11.46 12.45
C VAL A 120 -5.24 10.59 11.31
N SER A 121 -4.91 9.31 11.32
CA SER A 121 -5.47 8.33 10.38
C SER A 121 -5.64 6.97 11.03
N ALA A 122 -6.53 6.18 10.45
CA ALA A 122 -6.70 4.77 10.72
C ALA A 122 -6.75 4.03 9.38
N ASP A 123 -5.97 2.97 9.25
CA ASP A 123 -5.84 2.18 8.04
C ASP A 123 -6.17 0.72 8.39
N TYR A 124 -7.14 0.15 7.69
CA TYR A 124 -7.57 -1.23 7.83
C TYR A 124 -7.09 -2.03 6.62
N SER A 125 -6.40 -3.14 6.85
CA SER A 125 -5.94 -4.05 5.80
C SER A 125 -6.56 -5.43 5.97
N SER A 126 -7.00 -6.03 4.87
CA SER A 126 -7.55 -7.38 4.83
C SER A 126 -6.99 -8.13 3.62
N ASP A 127 -6.49 -9.34 3.87
CA ASP A 127 -6.03 -10.26 2.84
C ASP A 127 -7.21 -11.09 2.33
N VAL A 128 -7.27 -11.31 1.01
CA VAL A 128 -8.42 -11.98 0.35
C VAL A 128 -8.31 -13.51 0.37
N ASP A 129 -7.17 -14.07 0.79
CA ASP A 129 -6.98 -15.52 0.96
C ASP A 129 -7.41 -15.98 2.37
N ASP A 130 -7.87 -17.23 2.46
CA ASP A 130 -8.62 -17.95 3.52
C ASP A 130 -7.97 -18.03 4.93
N ASN A 131 -7.09 -17.08 5.28
CA ASN A 131 -6.38 -17.01 6.54
C ASN A 131 -6.53 -15.58 7.12
N ASP A 132 -7.58 -15.39 7.93
CA ASP A 132 -8.01 -14.13 8.54
C ASP A 132 -6.90 -13.37 9.31
N LEU A 133 -6.05 -12.62 8.61
CA LEU A 133 -5.12 -11.66 9.18
C LEU A 133 -5.63 -10.24 8.88
N ASN A 134 -6.55 -9.77 9.71
CA ASN A 134 -7.05 -8.40 9.64
C ASN A 134 -6.16 -7.48 10.49
N GLY A 135 -5.59 -6.46 9.86
CA GLY A 135 -4.71 -5.48 10.50
C GLY A 135 -5.39 -4.12 10.61
N LEU A 136 -5.34 -3.49 11.79
CA LEU A 136 -5.73 -2.08 11.97
C LEU A 136 -4.53 -1.28 12.47
N ILE A 137 -4.16 -0.25 11.72
CA ILE A 137 -3.07 0.65 12.05
C ILE A 137 -3.64 2.03 12.34
N GLY A 138 -3.41 2.54 13.55
CA GLY A 138 -3.69 3.93 13.91
C GLY A 138 -2.42 4.78 13.82
N SER A 139 -2.50 5.96 13.20
CA SER A 139 -1.40 6.90 13.11
C SER A 139 -1.82 8.29 13.60
N LEU A 140 -0.94 8.95 14.34
CA LEU A 140 -1.12 10.33 14.80
C LEU A 140 0.21 11.05 14.73
N GLY A 141 0.21 12.29 14.24
CA GLY A 141 1.40 13.10 14.27
C GLY A 141 1.17 14.58 14.00
N VAL A 142 2.28 15.31 14.01
CA VAL A 142 2.33 16.76 13.93
C VAL A 142 3.30 17.14 12.83
N ARG A 143 2.89 18.08 11.97
CA ARG A 143 3.73 18.68 10.93
C ARG A 143 3.90 20.15 11.22
N MET A 144 5.14 20.58 11.40
CA MET A 144 5.51 21.98 11.57
C MET A 144 6.27 22.49 10.35
N ARG A 145 5.94 23.68 9.88
CA ARG A 145 6.70 24.41 8.85
C ARG A 145 7.43 25.57 9.51
N TRP A 146 8.76 25.62 9.34
CA TRP A 146 9.64 26.72 9.74
C TRP A 146 10.11 27.50 8.50
#